data_AF-A0A0N4TH48-F1
#
_entry.id   AF-A0A0N4TH48-F1
#
_cell.length_a   1.000
_cell.length_b   1.000
_cell.length_c   1.000
_cell.angle_alpha   90.00
_cell.angle_beta   90.00
_cell.angle_gamma   90.00
#
_symmetry.space_group_name_H-M   'P 1'
#
loop_
_entity.id
_entity.type
_entity.pdbx_description
1 polymer ?
#
loop_
_entity_poly.entity_id
_entity_poly.type
_entity_poly.pdbx_seq_one_letter_code
_entity_poly.pdbx_strand_id
1 'polypeptide(L)'
;MGVLKGFTIMQRALSSRYNASLLTVMDDKTKEIRQYAYMKSSVDGRKEYYRCNRCLRAKRKSGPGAQASIIVYDGEIIGDKPPEHHVDCEPVPYEEIASITSQRESRAYEREENEQVRQVLRNRQLLLKQTEPLEPPELSPMVEGDELAEFDEESTGAGFAESQRQTVDEKKKRMERILSAVLLLLDELDGENLLTVIEEAQFRVAELPRRSLLG
;
A
#
# COMPACT_ATOMS: atom_id res chain seq x y z
N MET A 1 -10.73 32.36 16.92
CA MET A 1 -10.37 32.07 15.52
C MET A 1 -11.59 31.49 14.82
N GLY A 2 -12.17 32.28 13.92
CA GLY A 2 -13.21 31.82 13.00
C GLY A 2 -12.60 31.37 11.66
N VAL A 3 -13.48 31.01 10.73
CA VAL A 3 -13.11 30.70 9.33
C VAL A 3 -12.52 31.96 8.68
N LEU A 4 -11.31 31.83 8.13
CA LEU A 4 -10.64 32.88 7.40
C LEU A 4 -11.22 32.95 5.98
N LYS A 5 -12.12 33.89 5.74
CA LYS A 5 -12.75 34.10 4.43
C LYS A 5 -11.75 34.68 3.41
N GLY A 6 -12.00 34.42 2.13
CA GLY A 6 -11.19 34.95 1.03
C GLY A 6 -9.97 34.08 0.69
N PHE A 7 -9.89 32.87 1.23
CA PHE A 7 -8.89 31.88 0.87
C PHE A 7 -9.55 30.56 0.53
N THR A 8 -9.23 30.02 -0.64
CA THR A 8 -9.77 28.75 -1.11
C THR A 8 -8.68 27.70 -1.10
N ILE A 9 -8.92 26.57 -0.43
CA ILE A 9 -8.07 25.37 -0.58
C ILE A 9 -8.36 24.78 -1.95
N MET A 10 -7.37 24.80 -2.84
CA MET A 10 -7.53 24.29 -4.21
C MET A 10 -7.32 22.78 -4.28
N GLN A 11 -6.28 22.28 -3.60
CA GLN A 11 -5.88 20.88 -3.68
C GLN A 11 -4.92 20.50 -2.54
N ARG A 12 -4.94 19.22 -2.19
CA ARG A 12 -3.90 18.55 -1.40
C ARG A 12 -3.02 17.77 -2.37
N ALA A 13 -1.71 17.94 -2.26
CA ALA A 13 -0.76 17.41 -3.23
C ALA A 13 0.42 16.69 -2.57
N LEU A 14 1.12 15.88 -3.37
CA LEU A 14 2.34 15.21 -2.96
C LEU A 14 3.51 16.20 -2.88
N SER A 15 4.36 16.02 -1.86
CA SER A 15 5.65 16.71 -1.77
C SER A 15 6.68 16.12 -2.74
N SER A 16 7.87 16.71 -2.82
CA SER A 16 9.00 16.14 -3.58
C SER A 16 9.46 14.77 -3.09
N ARG A 17 9.04 14.37 -1.87
CA ARG A 17 9.27 13.04 -1.31
C ARG A 17 8.08 12.10 -1.51
N TYR A 18 7.09 12.50 -2.32
CA TYR A 18 5.87 11.74 -2.60
C TYR A 18 4.97 11.48 -1.38
N ASN A 19 5.10 12.30 -0.34
CA ASN A 19 4.20 12.28 0.81
C ASN A 19 3.06 13.28 0.60
N ALA A 20 1.80 12.89 0.85
CA ALA A 20 0.63 13.76 0.84
C ALA A 20 0.72 14.82 1.96
N SER A 21 1.41 15.92 1.67
CA SER A 21 1.87 16.87 2.69
C SER A 21 1.96 18.30 2.18
N LEU A 22 1.46 18.59 0.97
CA LEU A 22 1.32 19.95 0.47
C LEU A 22 -0.15 20.35 0.40
N LEU A 23 -0.42 21.59 0.77
CA LEU A 23 -1.71 22.24 0.64
C LEU A 23 -1.56 23.46 -0.27
N THR A 24 -2.30 23.47 -1.36
CA THR A 24 -2.34 24.61 -2.28
C THR A 24 -3.54 25.48 -1.95
N VAL A 25 -3.28 26.77 -1.74
CA VAL A 25 -4.29 27.75 -1.34
C VAL A 25 -4.24 28.94 -2.30
N MET A 26 -5.41 29.39 -2.73
CA MET A 26 -5.61 30.61 -3.50
C MET A 26 -6.12 31.73 -2.60
N ASP A 27 -5.58 32.94 -2.74
CA ASP A 27 -6.22 34.16 -2.25
C ASP A 27 -7.31 34.57 -3.26
N ASP A 28 -8.57 34.62 -2.82
CA ASP A 28 -9.70 34.85 -3.71
C ASP A 28 -9.71 36.28 -4.29
N LYS A 29 -9.08 37.25 -3.61
CA LYS A 29 -9.03 38.65 -4.04
C LYS A 29 -7.93 38.88 -5.07
N THR A 30 -6.73 38.41 -4.78
CA THR A 30 -5.56 38.65 -5.64
C THR A 30 -5.38 37.57 -6.72
N LYS A 31 -6.05 36.43 -6.56
CA LYS A 31 -5.86 35.20 -7.36
C LYS A 31 -4.44 34.63 -7.25
N GLU A 32 -3.66 35.08 -6.27
CA GLU A 32 -2.34 34.53 -5.99
C GLU A 32 -2.46 33.14 -5.37
N ILE A 33 -1.62 32.21 -5.83
CA ILE A 33 -1.61 30.83 -5.36
C ILE A 33 -0.31 30.55 -4.61
N ARG A 34 -0.43 29.91 -3.45
CA ARG A 34 0.71 29.56 -2.60
C ARG A 34 0.59 28.13 -2.08
N GLN A 35 1.74 27.47 -1.95
CA GLN A 35 1.83 26.12 -1.39
C GLN A 35 2.38 26.13 0.03
N TYR A 36 1.69 25.41 0.90
CA TYR A 36 2.04 25.22 2.30
C TYR A 36 2.38 23.76 2.58
N ALA A 37 3.49 23.53 3.28
CA ALA A 37 3.90 22.21 3.72
C ALA A 37 3.29 21.90 5.09
N TYR A 38 2.76 20.69 5.22
CA TYR A 38 2.30 20.13 6.47
C TYR A 38 3.43 20.11 7.50
N MET A 39 3.09 20.43 8.75
CA MET A 39 4.00 20.35 9.88
C MET A 39 3.57 19.30 10.88
N LYS A 40 2.35 19.42 11.39
CA LYS A 40 1.78 18.58 12.45
C LYS A 40 0.26 18.72 12.48
N SER A 41 -0.39 17.79 13.16
CA SER A 41 -1.81 17.87 13.50
C SER A 41 -2.00 17.89 15.02
N SER A 42 -3.20 18.24 15.45
CA SER A 42 -3.66 17.99 16.82
C SER A 42 -3.85 16.50 17.07
N VAL A 43 -3.95 16.13 18.35
CA VAL A 43 -4.15 14.73 18.80
C VAL A 43 -5.43 14.12 18.23
N ASP A 44 -6.49 14.92 18.09
CA ASP A 44 -7.77 14.52 17.50
C ASP A 44 -7.78 14.55 15.96
N GLY A 45 -6.67 14.95 15.32
CA GLY A 45 -6.52 15.04 13.87
C GLY A 45 -7.29 16.18 13.19
N ARG A 46 -8.14 16.90 13.92
CA ARG A 46 -9.03 17.93 13.35
C ARG A 46 -8.33 19.23 12.99
N LYS A 47 -7.24 19.58 13.69
CA LYS A 47 -6.41 20.75 13.39
C LYS A 47 -5.14 20.31 12.70
N GLU A 48 -4.88 20.86 11.53
CA GLU A 48 -3.65 20.66 10.78
C GLU A 48 -2.90 21.99 10.64
N TYR A 49 -1.59 21.97 10.92
CA TYR A 49 -0.73 23.14 10.88
C TYR A 49 0.16 23.07 9.65
N TYR A 50 0.16 24.13 8.86
CA TYR A 50 0.99 24.23 7.66
C TYR A 50 1.85 25.49 7.67
N ARG A 51 2.98 25.44 6.97
CA ARG A 51 3.88 26.59 6.75
C ARG A 51 4.15 26.80 5.27
N CYS A 52 4.31 28.04 4.84
CA CYS A 52 4.62 28.32 3.44
C CYS A 52 6.02 27.79 3.08
N ASN A 53 6.09 26.99 2.02
CA ASN A 53 7.35 26.40 1.54
C ASN A 53 8.29 27.46 0.95
N ARG A 54 7.74 28.43 0.20
CA ARG A 54 8.54 29.51 -0.40
C ARG A 54 9.07 30.48 0.66
N CYS A 55 8.34 30.78 1.73
CA CYS A 55 8.90 31.55 2.86
C CYS A 55 10.10 30.84 3.50
N LEU A 56 10.03 29.51 3.67
CA LEU A 56 11.17 28.75 4.20
C LEU A 56 12.41 28.86 3.29
N ARG A 57 12.21 28.82 1.97
CA ARG A 57 13.29 29.00 0.98
C ARG A 57 13.83 30.42 0.99
N ALA A 58 12.95 31.42 1.02
CA ALA A 58 13.33 32.83 1.10
C ALA A 58 14.18 33.09 2.34
N LYS A 59 13.74 32.63 3.53
CA LYS A 59 14.52 32.80 4.77
C LYS A 59 15.93 32.21 4.72
N ARG A 60 16.09 31.10 3.99
CA ARG A 60 17.41 30.46 3.80
C ARG A 60 18.30 31.23 2.83
N LYS A 61 17.71 31.99 1.91
CA LYS A 61 18.42 32.71 0.84
C LYS A 61 18.75 34.16 1.24
N SER A 62 17.78 34.89 1.76
CA SER A 62 17.88 36.33 2.01
C SER A 62 17.92 36.72 3.49
N GLY A 63 17.78 35.76 4.42
CA GLY A 63 17.97 35.97 5.85
C GLY A 63 16.66 35.95 6.66
N PRO A 64 16.66 36.50 7.89
CA PRO A 64 15.50 36.44 8.77
C PRO A 64 14.32 37.22 8.19
N GLY A 65 13.11 36.75 8.48
CA GLY A 65 11.87 37.37 8.05
C GLY A 65 10.66 36.54 8.43
N ALA A 66 9.47 37.06 8.07
CA ALA A 66 8.19 36.39 8.31
C ALA A 66 8.16 35.01 7.64
N GLN A 67 7.49 34.06 8.31
CA GLN A 67 7.17 32.76 7.74
C GLN A 67 5.68 32.52 7.92
N ALA A 68 4.95 32.67 6.83
CA ALA A 68 3.53 32.40 6.81
C ALA A 68 3.23 30.98 7.28
N SER A 69 2.27 30.88 8.19
CA SER A 69 1.68 29.62 8.63
C SER A 69 0.16 29.76 8.60
N ILE A 70 -0.51 28.66 8.31
CA ILE A 70 -1.97 28.57 8.29
C ILE A 70 -2.40 27.36 9.10
N ILE A 71 -3.61 27.43 9.64
CA ILE A 71 -4.23 26.34 10.37
C ILE A 71 -5.47 25.94 9.58
N VAL A 72 -5.61 24.65 9.31
CA VAL A 72 -6.83 24.06 8.76
C VAL A 72 -7.54 23.35 9.89
N TYR A 73 -8.84 23.62 10.07
CA TYR A 73 -9.70 22.94 11.01
C TYR A 73 -10.86 22.32 10.26
N ASP A 74 -11.00 20.99 10.34
CA ASP A 74 -12.07 20.24 9.66
C ASP A 74 -12.25 20.64 8.18
N GLY A 75 -11.12 20.85 7.48
CA GLY A 75 -11.10 21.22 6.05
C GLY A 75 -11.16 22.71 5.75
N GLU A 76 -11.35 23.58 6.74
CA GLU A 76 -11.45 25.03 6.55
C GLU A 76 -10.22 25.77 7.08
N ILE A 77 -9.75 26.80 6.37
CA ILE A 77 -8.67 27.66 6.88
C ILE A 77 -9.24 28.53 8.00
N ILE A 78 -8.64 28.47 9.18
CA ILE A 78 -9.03 29.30 10.33
C ILE A 78 -7.95 30.33 10.64
N GLY A 79 -8.38 31.53 11.06
CA GLY A 79 -7.47 32.62 11.39
C GLY A 79 -8.17 33.96 11.47
N ASP A 80 -7.56 34.89 12.20
CA ASP A 80 -8.14 36.22 12.41
C ASP A 80 -7.66 37.25 11.36
N LYS A 81 -6.52 36.98 10.70
CA LYS A 81 -5.95 37.83 9.64
C LYS A 81 -5.25 36.99 8.56
N PRO A 82 -5.14 37.53 7.32
CA PRO A 82 -4.31 36.93 6.27
C PRO A 82 -2.88 36.60 6.75
N PRO A 83 -2.30 35.48 6.30
CA PRO A 83 -0.96 35.09 6.71
C PRO A 83 0.08 36.05 6.15
N GLU A 84 0.98 36.51 7.02
CA GLU A 84 2.07 37.40 6.63
C GLU A 84 3.24 36.58 6.05
N HIS A 85 3.60 36.88 4.81
CA HIS A 85 4.67 36.20 4.09
C HIS A 85 6.01 36.95 4.20
N HIS A 86 7.10 36.21 4.00
CA HIS A 86 8.42 36.80 3.74
C HIS A 86 8.35 37.77 2.55
N VAL A 87 9.10 38.87 2.58
CA VAL A 87 9.13 39.88 1.51
C VAL A 87 9.46 39.27 0.14
N ASP A 88 10.47 38.40 0.07
CA ASP A 88 10.83 37.67 -1.16
C ASP A 88 9.97 36.43 -1.45
N CYS A 89 8.83 36.25 -0.76
CA CYS A 89 7.95 35.13 -1.04
C CYS A 89 7.00 35.47 -2.19
N GLU A 90 7.32 35.00 -3.38
CA GLU A 90 6.46 35.18 -4.56
C GLU A 90 5.40 34.08 -4.68
N PRO A 91 4.18 34.40 -5.17
CA PRO A 91 3.19 33.43 -5.60
C PRO A 91 3.71 32.45 -6.65
N VAL A 92 3.04 31.31 -6.77
CA VAL A 92 3.33 30.31 -7.80
C VAL A 92 2.24 30.37 -8.87
N PRO A 93 2.58 30.41 -10.17
CA PRO A 93 1.56 30.31 -11.21
C PRO A 93 0.88 28.94 -11.16
N TYR A 94 -0.41 28.91 -11.50
CA TYR A 94 -1.23 27.69 -11.47
C TYR A 94 -0.64 26.58 -12.35
N GLU A 95 -0.16 26.94 -13.55
CA GLU A 95 0.42 26.01 -14.52
C GLU A 95 1.64 25.27 -13.96
N GLU A 96 2.52 25.98 -13.22
CA GLU A 96 3.67 25.36 -12.55
C GLU A 96 3.20 24.37 -11.47
N ILE A 97 2.19 24.73 -10.69
CA ILE A 97 1.63 23.83 -9.67
C ILE A 97 1.02 22.58 -10.31
N ALA A 98 0.21 22.75 -11.34
CA ALA A 98 -0.47 21.64 -12.02
C ALA A 98 0.55 20.67 -12.62
N SER A 99 1.55 21.19 -13.34
CA SER A 99 2.62 20.39 -13.94
C SER A 99 3.42 19.61 -12.89
N ILE A 100 3.85 20.28 -11.81
CA ILE A 100 4.61 19.64 -10.73
C ILE A 100 3.77 18.57 -10.02
N THR A 101 2.48 18.81 -9.81
CA THR A 101 1.59 17.89 -9.10
C THR A 101 1.36 16.64 -9.93
N SER A 102 1.00 16.79 -11.21
CA SER A 102 0.82 15.69 -12.15
C SER A 102 2.08 14.82 -12.28
N GLN A 103 3.26 15.44 -12.41
CA GLN A 103 4.53 14.70 -12.45
C GLN A 103 4.79 13.89 -11.17
N ARG A 104 4.41 14.41 -10.01
CA ARG A 104 4.60 13.71 -8.73
C ARG A 104 3.63 12.55 -8.58
N GLU A 105 2.39 12.73 -9.01
CA GLU A 105 1.36 11.69 -8.99
C GLU A 105 1.72 10.54 -9.93
N SER A 106 2.10 10.83 -11.17
CA SER A 106 2.57 9.81 -12.13
C SER A 106 3.75 9.01 -11.57
N ARG A 107 4.76 9.68 -11.01
CA ARG A 107 5.91 8.98 -10.40
C ARG A 107 5.56 8.22 -9.13
N ALA A 108 4.55 8.65 -8.37
CA ALA A 108 4.08 7.92 -7.20
C ALA A 108 3.36 6.64 -7.64
N TYR A 109 2.50 6.73 -8.66
CA TYR A 109 1.83 5.58 -9.27
C TYR A 109 2.83 4.55 -9.79
N GLU A 110 3.82 4.97 -10.59
CA GLU A 110 4.86 4.06 -11.10
C GLU A 110 5.64 3.37 -9.96
N ARG A 111 5.88 4.07 -8.83
CA ARG A 111 6.57 3.47 -7.67
C ARG A 111 5.72 2.41 -6.99
N GLU A 112 4.42 2.67 -6.87
CA GLU A 112 3.48 1.73 -6.27
C GLU A 112 3.34 0.48 -7.14
N GLU A 113 3.15 0.63 -8.44
CA GLU A 113 3.11 -0.47 -9.41
C GLU A 113 4.39 -1.32 -9.34
N ASN A 114 5.56 -0.68 -9.36
CA ASN A 114 6.83 -1.38 -9.24
C ASN A 114 6.99 -2.15 -7.92
N GLU A 115 6.46 -1.61 -6.81
CA GLU A 115 6.53 -2.29 -5.52
C GLU A 115 5.57 -3.50 -5.47
N GLN A 116 4.40 -3.39 -6.08
CA GLN A 116 3.48 -4.53 -6.24
C GLN A 116 4.15 -5.65 -7.06
N VAL A 117 4.80 -5.32 -8.18
CA VAL A 117 5.55 -6.30 -8.98
C VAL A 117 6.65 -6.97 -8.16
N ARG A 118 7.43 -6.19 -7.40
CA ARG A 118 8.46 -6.76 -6.51
C ARG A 118 7.85 -7.67 -5.45
N GLN A 119 6.70 -7.30 -4.89
CA GLN A 119 6.01 -8.13 -3.90
C GLN A 119 5.53 -9.45 -4.49
N VAL A 120 4.96 -9.44 -5.71
CA VAL A 120 4.57 -10.66 -6.42
C VAL A 120 5.78 -11.57 -6.65
N LEU A 121 6.90 -11.01 -7.12
CA LEU A 121 8.13 -11.77 -7.33
C LEU A 121 8.69 -12.38 -6.03
N ARG A 122 8.67 -11.62 -4.92
CA ARG A 122 9.04 -12.13 -3.60
C ARG A 122 8.14 -13.28 -3.15
N ASN A 123 6.82 -13.12 -3.28
CA ASN A 123 5.85 -14.16 -2.91
C ASN A 123 6.03 -15.43 -3.75
N ARG A 124 6.24 -15.29 -5.07
CA ARG A 124 6.53 -16.42 -5.95
C ARG A 124 7.79 -17.18 -5.52
N GLN A 125 8.85 -16.46 -5.14
CA GLN A 125 10.09 -17.09 -4.68
C GLN A 125 9.89 -17.85 -3.37
N LEU A 126 9.08 -17.33 -2.44
CA LEU A 126 8.74 -18.02 -1.19
C LEU A 126 7.95 -19.30 -1.45
N LEU A 127 6.98 -19.27 -2.38
CA LEU A 127 6.22 -20.46 -2.77
C LEU A 127 7.12 -21.56 -3.35
N LEU A 128 8.05 -21.19 -4.25
CA LEU A 128 8.98 -22.16 -4.83
C LEU A 128 9.86 -22.85 -3.78
N LYS A 129 10.35 -22.10 -2.78
CA LYS A 129 11.13 -22.65 -1.66
C LYS A 129 10.34 -23.59 -0.75
N GLN A 130 9.03 -23.40 -0.61
CA GLN A 130 8.17 -24.30 0.17
C GLN A 130 7.84 -25.60 -0.59
N THR A 131 7.95 -25.59 -1.91
CA THR A 131 7.72 -26.75 -2.77
C THR A 131 8.98 -27.52 -3.13
N GLU A 132 10.15 -27.12 -2.64
CA GLU A 132 11.34 -27.97 -2.72
C GLU A 132 11.06 -29.27 -1.95
N PRO A 133 11.15 -30.44 -2.61
CA PRO A 133 11.02 -31.72 -1.92
C PRO A 133 12.07 -31.76 -0.80
N LEU A 134 11.64 -32.07 0.42
CA LEU A 134 12.56 -32.53 1.45
C LEU A 134 13.43 -33.61 0.81
N GLU A 135 14.76 -33.41 0.79
CA GLU A 135 15.68 -34.46 0.34
C GLU A 135 15.25 -35.75 1.05
N PRO A 136 14.97 -36.84 0.30
CA PRO A 136 14.64 -38.09 0.93
C PRO A 136 15.78 -38.43 1.89
N PRO A 137 15.49 -38.78 3.16
CA PRO A 137 16.53 -39.04 4.13
C PRO A 137 17.48 -40.07 3.53
N GLU A 138 18.77 -39.74 3.49
CA GLU A 138 19.79 -40.67 2.99
C GLU A 138 19.63 -41.99 3.76
N LEU A 139 19.18 -43.02 3.04
CA LEU A 139 19.11 -44.37 3.57
C LEU A 139 20.54 -44.75 3.93
N SER A 140 20.81 -44.77 5.25
CA SER A 140 22.08 -45.24 5.78
C SER A 140 22.35 -46.65 5.27
N PRO A 141 23.60 -47.01 4.92
CA PRO A 141 23.91 -48.32 4.39
C PRO A 141 23.51 -49.39 5.42
N MET A 142 22.69 -50.34 4.99
CA MET A 142 22.34 -51.50 5.80
C MET A 142 23.63 -52.25 6.17
N VAL A 143 23.91 -52.31 7.46
CA VAL A 143 24.95 -53.19 8.01
C VAL A 143 24.30 -54.57 8.11
N GLU A 144 24.85 -55.53 7.36
CA GLU A 144 24.54 -56.96 7.51
C GLU A 144 24.91 -57.41 8.92
N GLY A 145 23.99 -58.09 9.63
CA GLY A 145 24.31 -58.69 10.92
C GLY A 145 23.11 -59.16 11.75
N ASP A 146 22.71 -60.39 11.47
CA ASP A 146 22.24 -61.45 12.39
C ASP A 146 20.93 -61.39 13.21
N GLU A 147 20.30 -62.57 13.15
CA GLU A 147 19.40 -63.29 14.05
C GLU A 147 17.88 -62.96 14.13
N LEU A 148 17.16 -63.93 13.55
CA LEU A 148 15.75 -64.31 13.62
C LEU A 148 15.03 -64.06 14.97
N ALA A 149 13.79 -63.56 14.85
CA ALA A 149 12.67 -64.05 15.65
C ALA A 149 11.38 -64.00 14.80
N GLU A 150 10.80 -65.18 14.55
CA GLU A 150 9.46 -65.37 13.99
C GLU A 150 8.40 -64.64 14.83
N PHE A 151 7.49 -63.90 14.20
CA PHE A 151 6.13 -63.67 14.70
C PHE A 151 5.19 -63.36 13.51
N ASP A 152 3.98 -63.93 13.62
CA ASP A 152 3.00 -64.20 12.56
C ASP A 152 2.43 -63.00 11.77
N GLU A 153 1.96 -63.32 10.57
CA GLU A 153 1.14 -62.48 9.69
C GLU A 153 -0.16 -62.00 10.35
N GLU A 154 -0.41 -60.68 10.39
CA GLU A 154 -1.77 -60.19 10.12
C GLU A 154 -1.74 -58.82 9.41
N SER A 155 -2.26 -58.86 8.19
CA SER A 155 -2.51 -57.78 7.25
C SER A 155 -3.44 -56.70 7.83
N THR A 156 -3.04 -55.42 7.77
CA THR A 156 -3.87 -54.29 7.29
C THR A 156 -3.12 -52.95 7.45
N GLY A 157 -2.48 -52.45 6.39
CA GLY A 157 -1.83 -51.12 6.45
C GLY A 157 -1.55 -50.42 5.12
N ALA A 158 -1.39 -51.17 4.02
CA ALA A 158 -1.04 -50.57 2.73
C ALA A 158 -2.19 -49.77 2.08
N GLY A 159 -3.43 -50.25 2.18
CA GLY A 159 -4.57 -49.65 1.47
C GLY A 159 -4.99 -48.25 1.98
N PHE A 160 -4.73 -47.93 3.25
CA PHE A 160 -5.16 -46.66 3.84
C PHE A 160 -4.24 -45.50 3.43
N ALA A 161 -2.93 -45.74 3.35
CA ALA A 161 -1.94 -44.74 2.92
C ALA A 161 -2.04 -44.42 1.42
N GLU A 162 -2.34 -45.41 0.58
CA GLU A 162 -2.53 -45.23 -0.87
C GLU A 162 -3.84 -44.48 -1.19
N SER A 163 -4.92 -44.79 -0.47
CA SER A 163 -6.20 -44.07 -0.61
C SER A 163 -6.06 -42.60 -0.19
N GLN A 164 -5.33 -42.32 0.90
CA GLN A 164 -5.10 -40.96 1.36
C GLN A 164 -4.26 -40.15 0.35
N ARG A 165 -3.23 -40.75 -0.26
CA ARG A 165 -2.42 -40.10 -1.30
C ARG A 165 -3.22 -39.81 -2.57
N GLN A 166 -4.05 -40.75 -3.04
CA GLN A 166 -4.93 -40.54 -4.20
C GLN A 166 -5.91 -39.38 -3.98
N THR A 167 -6.50 -39.25 -2.79
CA THR A 167 -7.44 -38.15 -2.50
C THR A 167 -6.76 -36.78 -2.44
N VAL A 168 -5.49 -36.71 -2.01
CA VAL A 168 -4.71 -35.47 -2.00
C VAL A 168 -4.34 -35.06 -3.43
N ASP A 169 -3.92 -36.02 -4.27
CA ASP A 169 -3.60 -35.76 -5.67
C ASP A 169 -4.82 -35.34 -6.50
N GLU A 170 -5.99 -35.92 -6.24
CA GLU A 170 -7.23 -35.47 -6.89
C GLU A 170 -7.64 -34.06 -6.47
N LYS A 171 -7.51 -33.73 -5.18
CA LYS A 171 -7.76 -32.36 -4.68
C LYS A 171 -6.80 -31.36 -5.31
N LYS A 172 -5.53 -31.71 -5.46
CA LYS A 172 -4.52 -30.88 -6.11
C LYS A 172 -4.86 -30.65 -7.59
N LYS A 173 -5.16 -31.70 -8.35
CA LYS A 173 -5.58 -31.58 -9.75
C LYS A 173 -6.88 -30.79 -9.93
N ARG A 174 -7.81 -30.88 -8.98
CA ARG A 174 -9.04 -30.07 -8.97
C ARG A 174 -8.71 -28.60 -8.72
N MET A 175 -7.83 -28.31 -7.77
CA MET A 175 -7.40 -26.95 -7.45
C MET A 175 -6.62 -26.30 -8.60
N GLU A 176 -5.73 -27.05 -9.27
CA GLU A 176 -5.02 -26.60 -10.47
C GLU A 176 -6.00 -26.25 -11.60
N ARG A 177 -7.01 -27.09 -11.85
CA ARG A 177 -8.06 -26.79 -12.84
C ARG A 177 -8.85 -25.53 -12.52
N ILE A 178 -9.18 -25.33 -11.24
CA ILE A 178 -9.89 -24.12 -10.79
C ILE A 178 -9.01 -22.89 -10.98
N LEU A 179 -7.74 -22.95 -10.59
CA LEU A 179 -6.79 -21.86 -10.76
C LEU A 179 -6.57 -21.50 -12.23
N SER A 180 -6.42 -22.49 -13.11
CA SER A 180 -6.33 -22.25 -14.55
C SER A 180 -7.59 -21.61 -15.13
N ALA A 181 -8.78 -22.06 -14.71
CA ALA A 181 -10.04 -21.46 -15.15
C ALA A 181 -10.19 -20.01 -14.65
N VAL A 182 -9.78 -19.74 -13.41
CA VAL A 182 -9.78 -18.38 -12.86
C VAL A 182 -8.82 -17.48 -13.62
N LEU A 183 -7.59 -17.93 -13.91
CA LEU A 183 -6.63 -17.14 -14.68
C LEU A 183 -7.15 -16.78 -16.08
N LEU A 184 -7.79 -17.73 -16.78
CA LEU A 184 -8.42 -17.46 -18.08
C LEU A 184 -9.55 -16.43 -17.99
N LEU A 185 -10.35 -16.48 -16.93
CA LEU A 185 -11.41 -15.49 -16.69
C LEU A 185 -10.85 -14.12 -16.33
N LEU A 186 -9.69 -14.06 -15.65
CA LEU A 186 -9.04 -12.79 -15.31
C LEU A 186 -8.38 -12.14 -16.53
N ASP A 187 -7.89 -12.93 -17.50
CA ASP A 187 -7.32 -12.43 -18.77
C ASP A 187 -8.38 -11.76 -19.67
N GLU A 188 -9.66 -12.06 -19.49
CA GLU A 188 -10.79 -11.46 -20.23
C GLU A 188 -11.34 -10.18 -19.60
N LEU A 189 -10.89 -9.82 -18.38
CA LEU A 189 -11.34 -8.63 -17.67
C LEU A 189 -10.43 -7.43 -17.97
N ASP A 190 -11.03 -6.29 -18.27
CA ASP A 190 -10.34 -5.00 -18.29
C ASP A 190 -9.97 -4.56 -16.86
N GLY A 191 -8.96 -3.68 -16.75
CA GLY A 191 -8.33 -3.33 -15.47
C GLY A 191 -9.29 -2.80 -14.39
N GLU A 192 -10.38 -2.14 -14.79
CA GLU A 192 -11.40 -1.62 -13.86
C GLU A 192 -12.29 -2.74 -13.29
N ASN A 193 -12.68 -3.72 -14.10
CA ASN A 193 -13.46 -4.87 -13.63
C ASN A 193 -12.60 -5.82 -12.78
N LEU A 194 -11.32 -5.96 -13.10
CA LEU A 194 -10.38 -6.75 -12.30
C LEU A 194 -10.25 -6.21 -10.88
N LEU A 195 -10.13 -4.89 -10.72
CA LEU A 195 -10.01 -4.23 -9.41
C LEU A 195 -11.27 -4.47 -8.56
N THR A 196 -12.44 -4.34 -9.18
CA THR A 196 -13.75 -4.56 -8.53
C THR A 196 -13.89 -6.01 -8.02
N VAL A 197 -13.47 -6.99 -8.83
CA VAL A 197 -13.49 -8.41 -8.44
C VAL A 197 -12.53 -8.69 -7.29
N ILE A 198 -11.35 -8.05 -7.26
CA ILE A 198 -10.38 -8.19 -6.17
C ILE A 198 -10.93 -7.60 -4.87
N GLU A 199 -11.51 -6.40 -4.91
CA GLU A 199 -12.10 -5.75 -3.74
C GLU A 199 -13.26 -6.57 -3.17
N GLU A 200 -14.15 -7.09 -4.03
CA GLU A 200 -15.26 -7.94 -3.60
C GLU A 200 -14.78 -9.28 -3.01
N ALA A 201 -13.74 -9.89 -3.59
CA ALA A 201 -13.15 -11.12 -3.07
C ALA A 201 -12.50 -10.89 -1.69
N GLN A 202 -11.77 -9.79 -1.51
CA GLN A 202 -11.16 -9.43 -0.22
C GLN A 202 -12.22 -9.17 0.85
N PHE A 203 -13.32 -8.50 0.49
CA PHE A 203 -14.45 -8.29 1.38
C PHE A 203 -15.08 -9.62 1.83
N ARG A 204 -15.37 -10.52 0.89
CA ARG A 204 -15.96 -11.83 1.21
C ARG A 204 -15.03 -12.71 2.05
N VAL A 205 -13.72 -12.64 1.85
CA VAL A 205 -12.74 -13.34 2.70
C VAL A 205 -12.69 -12.75 4.10
N ALA A 206 -12.85 -11.44 4.25
CA ALA A 206 -12.91 -10.77 5.55
C ALA A 206 -14.19 -11.10 6.35
N GLU A 207 -15.31 -11.38 5.66
CA GLU A 207 -16.58 -11.78 6.26
C GLU A 207 -16.67 -13.27 6.62
N LEU A 208 -15.74 -14.12 6.13
CA LEU A 208 -15.74 -15.53 6.51
C LEU A 208 -15.46 -15.66 8.02
N PRO A 209 -16.33 -16.37 8.78
CA PRO A 209 -16.09 -16.59 10.19
C PRO A 209 -14.77 -17.34 10.36
N ARG A 210 -13.82 -16.72 11.06
CA ARG A 210 -12.56 -17.36 11.44
C ARG A 210 -12.93 -18.60 12.25
N ARG A 211 -12.86 -19.78 11.64
CA ARG A 211 -12.93 -21.05 12.37
C ARG A 211 -11.77 -21.05 13.35
N SER A 212 -12.06 -20.79 14.62
CA SER A 212 -11.17 -21.00 15.74
C SER A 212 -10.78 -22.47 15.77
N LEU A 213 -9.56 -22.76 15.31
CA LEU A 213 -8.91 -24.05 15.51
C LEU A 213 -8.43 -24.15 16.96
N LEU A 214 -9.39 -24.26 17.89
CA LEU A 214 -9.19 -24.73 19.26
C LEU A 214 -10.43 -25.56 19.61
N GLY A 215 -10.25 -26.88 19.66
CA GLY A 215 -11.29 -27.88 19.88
C GLY A 215 -10.83 -29.23 19.35
#